data_AF-N9M1R8-F1
#
_entry.id   AF-N9M1R8-F1
#
_cell.length_a   1.000
_cell.length_b   1.000
_cell.length_c   1.000
_cell.angle_alpha   90.00
_cell.angle_beta   90.00
_cell.angle_gamma   90.00
#
_symmetry.space_group_name_H-M   'P 1'
#
loop_
_entity.id
_entity.type
_entity.pdbx_description
1 polymer ?
#
loop_
_entity_poly.entity_id
_entity_poly.type
_entity_poly.pdbx_seq_one_letter_code
_entity_poly.pdbx_strand_id
1 'polypeptide(L)'
;MNQMTVYQTNYSGLFVGETVADESPLEPGVFAIPAGCVETAPPSTWPDDQWPRWNGFKWELIQKPEVQQAVSPEEKLAEFLAQNPDVMSLINAK
;
A
#
# COMPACT_ATOMS: atom_id res chain seq x y z
N MET A 1 -2.06 34.60 -2.21
CA MET A 1 -1.59 33.63 -1.20
C MET A 1 -0.81 32.58 -1.97
N ASN A 2 0.47 32.39 -1.64
CA ASN A 2 1.26 31.35 -2.28
C ASN A 2 0.99 30.00 -1.61
N GLN A 3 1.13 28.92 -2.38
CA GLN A 3 0.91 27.56 -1.92
C GLN A 3 2.08 26.69 -2.36
N MET A 4 2.39 25.68 -1.56
CA MET A 4 3.32 24.61 -1.93
C MET A 4 2.64 23.25 -1.81
N THR A 5 2.94 22.34 -2.73
CA THR A 5 2.51 20.94 -2.62
C THR A 5 3.32 20.25 -1.53
N VAL A 6 2.63 19.53 -0.65
CA VAL A 6 3.22 18.65 0.35
C VAL A 6 2.55 17.29 0.32
N TYR A 7 3.22 16.29 0.87
CA TYR A 7 2.87 14.89 0.69
C TYR A 7 2.44 14.31 2.03
N GLN A 8 1.17 13.93 2.12
CA GLN A 8 0.56 13.43 3.35
C GLN A 8 0.95 11.98 3.62
N THR A 9 1.26 11.70 4.88
CA THR A 9 1.47 10.35 5.40
C THR A 9 0.42 9.98 6.44
N ASN A 10 0.14 8.70 6.57
CA ASN A 10 -0.64 8.19 7.70
C ASN A 10 0.25 8.02 8.95
N TYR A 11 -0.33 7.54 10.06
CA TYR A 11 0.41 7.33 11.32
C TYR A 11 1.59 6.34 11.22
N SER A 12 1.62 5.49 10.19
CA SER A 12 2.73 4.57 9.93
C SER A 12 3.77 5.13 8.96
N GLY A 13 3.59 6.35 8.46
CA GLY A 13 4.44 6.99 7.47
C GLY A 13 4.11 6.63 6.02
N LEU A 14 3.02 5.89 5.75
CA LEU A 14 2.67 5.50 4.37
C LEU A 14 2.10 6.68 3.61
N PHE A 15 2.52 6.84 2.35
CA PHE A 15 1.99 7.87 1.47
C PHE A 15 0.48 7.71 1.28
N VAL A 16 -0.25 8.82 1.48
CA VAL A 16 -1.72 8.90 1.33
C VAL A 16 -2.09 9.69 0.08
N GLY A 17 -1.42 10.81 -0.15
CA GLY A 17 -1.72 11.69 -1.27
C GLY A 17 -1.02 13.05 -1.17
N GLU A 18 -1.32 13.91 -2.11
CA GLU A 18 -0.84 15.29 -2.15
C GLU A 18 -1.85 16.23 -1.48
N THR A 19 -1.34 17.27 -0.82
CA THR A 19 -2.12 18.38 -0.31
C THR A 19 -1.32 19.68 -0.44
N VAL A 20 -1.89 20.80 -0.01
CA VAL A 20 -1.25 22.12 -0.08
C VAL A 20 -0.93 22.65 1.31
N ALA A 21 0.20 23.33 1.43
CA ALA A 21 0.53 24.18 2.55
C ALA A 21 0.48 25.65 2.09
N ASP A 22 -0.24 26.48 2.83
CA ASP A 22 -0.35 27.91 2.55
C ASP A 22 0.83 28.68 3.17
N GLU A 23 1.31 29.70 2.46
CA GLU A 23 2.31 30.63 2.99
C GLU A 23 1.72 31.47 4.15
N SER A 24 2.52 31.66 5.19
CA SER A 24 2.19 32.48 6.35
C SER A 24 1.93 33.92 5.90
N PRO A 25 0.78 34.51 6.28
CA PRO A 25 0.51 35.91 5.96
C PRO A 25 1.41 36.88 6.74
N LEU A 26 2.07 36.42 7.81
CA LEU A 26 2.94 37.23 8.66
C LEU A 26 4.43 37.10 8.29
N GLU A 27 4.81 35.97 7.68
CA GLU A 27 6.20 35.61 7.44
C GLU A 27 6.36 35.10 5.99
N PRO A 28 6.69 35.99 5.03
CA PRO A 28 6.93 35.58 3.65
C PRO A 28 8.03 34.51 3.56
N GLY A 29 7.77 33.45 2.82
CA GLY A 29 8.62 32.27 2.65
C GLY A 29 8.42 31.17 3.69
N VAL A 30 7.62 31.38 4.74
CA VAL A 30 7.29 30.34 5.73
C VAL A 30 5.95 29.71 5.37
N PHE A 31 5.88 28.38 5.27
CA PHE A 31 4.64 27.67 4.92
C PHE A 31 4.10 26.88 6.11
N ALA A 32 2.78 26.92 6.29
CA ALA A 32 2.09 26.20 7.35
C ALA A 32 1.85 24.74 6.93
N ILE A 33 2.86 23.88 7.15
CA ILE A 33 2.79 22.47 6.77
C ILE A 33 1.75 21.72 7.64
N PRO A 34 0.72 21.09 7.04
CA PRO A 34 -0.25 20.29 7.79
C PRO A 34 0.41 19.12 8.52
N ALA A 35 -0.17 18.74 9.65
CA ALA A 35 0.32 17.60 10.44
C ALA A 35 0.39 16.31 9.60
N GLY A 36 1.50 15.59 9.72
CA GLY A 36 1.71 14.34 8.98
C GLY A 36 2.09 14.53 7.52
N CYS A 37 2.38 15.76 7.07
CA CYS A 37 2.89 16.01 5.73
C CYS A 37 4.42 16.18 5.71
N VAL A 38 5.00 15.88 4.56
CA VAL A 38 6.42 16.11 4.26
C VAL A 38 6.56 16.88 2.96
N GLU A 39 7.61 17.67 2.83
CA GLU A 39 7.85 18.49 1.63
C GLU A 39 8.53 17.71 0.51
N THR A 40 9.25 16.64 0.85
CA THR A 40 9.94 15.79 -0.13
C THR A 40 8.93 14.92 -0.88
N ALA A 41 8.95 14.99 -2.20
CA ALA A 41 8.09 14.18 -3.06
C ALA A 41 8.40 12.68 -2.93
N PRO A 42 7.38 11.80 -2.92
CA PRO A 42 7.59 10.36 -3.09
C PRO A 42 8.12 10.06 -4.51
N PRO A 43 8.60 8.83 -4.77
CA PRO A 43 8.89 8.38 -6.12
C PRO A 43 7.66 8.58 -7.03
N SER A 44 7.83 8.95 -8.30
CA SER A 44 6.70 9.17 -9.21
C SER A 44 5.96 7.88 -9.59
N THR A 45 6.61 6.73 -9.47
CA THR A 45 6.08 5.40 -9.79
C THR A 45 6.67 4.35 -8.85
N TRP A 46 5.91 3.31 -8.54
CA TRP A 46 6.37 2.14 -7.78
C TRP A 46 5.61 0.87 -8.22
N PRO A 47 6.18 -0.32 -7.98
CA PRO A 47 5.49 -1.60 -8.24
C PRO A 47 4.18 -1.74 -7.47
N ASP A 48 3.21 -2.46 -8.05
CA ASP A 48 1.89 -2.66 -7.44
C ASP A 48 1.93 -3.38 -6.10
N ASP A 49 2.95 -4.20 -5.86
CA ASP A 49 3.16 -4.95 -4.64
C ASP A 49 3.95 -4.16 -3.58
N GLN A 50 4.36 -2.93 -3.89
CA GLN A 50 5.10 -2.04 -2.99
C GLN A 50 4.34 -0.74 -2.72
N TRP A 51 4.72 -0.06 -1.65
CA TRP A 51 4.16 1.24 -1.28
C TRP A 51 5.21 2.17 -0.66
N PRO A 52 5.22 3.48 -1.01
CA PRO A 52 6.13 4.43 -0.39
C PRO A 52 5.79 4.66 1.09
N ARG A 53 6.83 4.61 1.93
CA ARG A 53 6.80 4.93 3.35
C ARG A 53 7.88 5.94 3.68
N TRP A 54 7.49 7.02 4.33
CA TRP A 54 8.41 7.98 4.93
C TRP A 54 9.01 7.40 6.22
N ASN A 55 10.34 7.38 6.31
CA ASN A 55 11.05 6.87 7.49
C ASN A 55 11.54 7.97 8.45
N GLY A 56 11.15 9.23 8.20
CA GLY A 56 11.63 10.40 8.94
C GLY A 56 12.73 11.18 8.20
N PHE A 57 13.36 10.58 7.19
CA PHE A 57 14.44 11.21 6.41
C PHE A 57 14.24 11.09 4.90
N LYS A 58 13.73 9.94 4.42
CA LYS A 58 13.53 9.64 3.00
C LYS A 58 12.34 8.70 2.80
N TRP A 59 11.91 8.61 1.54
CA TRP A 59 10.97 7.60 1.10
C TRP A 59 11.66 6.26 0.88
N GLU A 60 11.05 5.20 1.39
CA GLU A 60 11.43 3.81 1.16
C GLU A 60 10.22 3.05 0.63
N LEU A 61 10.44 2.18 -0.36
CA LEU A 61 9.38 1.30 -0.84
C LEU A 61 9.32 0.07 0.07
N ILE A 62 8.14 -0.19 0.64
CA ILE A 62 7.89 -1.36 1.47
C ILE A 62 6.93 -2.31 0.77
N GLN A 63 7.01 -3.60 1.09
CA GLN A 63 6.08 -4.59 0.56
C GLN A 63 4.67 -4.38 1.15
N LYS A 64 3.65 -4.46 0.30
CA LYS A 64 2.25 -4.55 0.75
C LYS A 64 2.02 -5.93 1.37
N PRO A 65 1.16 -6.04 2.41
CA PRO A 65 0.75 -7.33 2.92
C PRO A 65 0.15 -8.19 1.80
N GLU A 66 0.61 -9.43 1.68
CA GLU A 66 -0.02 -10.39 0.79
C GLU A 66 -1.40 -10.75 1.34
N VAL A 67 -2.44 -10.37 0.62
CA VAL A 67 -3.77 -10.89 0.88
C VAL A 67 -3.81 -12.29 0.31
N GLN A 68 -3.77 -13.30 1.18
CA GLN A 68 -3.98 -14.68 0.76
C GLN A 68 -5.34 -14.77 0.07
N GLN A 69 -5.33 -15.03 -1.24
CA GLN A 69 -6.54 -15.28 -1.98
C GLN A 69 -7.17 -16.56 -1.43
N ALA A 70 -8.47 -16.51 -1.10
CA ALA A 70 -9.18 -17.69 -0.67
C ALA A 70 -9.21 -18.68 -1.85
N VAL A 71 -8.50 -19.80 -1.72
CA VAL A 71 -8.58 -20.90 -2.68
C VAL A 71 -10.04 -21.30 -2.83
N SER A 72 -10.52 -21.39 -4.07
CA SER A 72 -11.91 -21.75 -4.35
C SER A 72 -12.23 -23.15 -3.81
N PRO A 73 -13.49 -23.46 -3.45
CA PRO A 73 -13.88 -24.80 -3.03
C PRO A 73 -13.49 -25.88 -4.06
N GLU A 74 -13.57 -25.56 -5.35
CA GLU A 74 -13.25 -26.45 -6.47
C GLU A 74 -11.75 -26.77 -6.53
N GLU A 75 -10.89 -25.76 -6.37
CA GLU A 75 -9.44 -25.95 -6.31
C GLU A 75 -9.03 -26.75 -5.08
N LYS A 76 -9.64 -26.47 -3.92
CA LYS A 76 -9.42 -27.27 -2.69
C LYS A 76 -9.81 -28.72 -2.90
N LEU A 77 -10.95 -28.96 -3.56
CA LEU A 77 -11.41 -30.31 -3.88
C LEU A 77 -10.46 -30.99 -4.87
N ALA A 78 -10.04 -30.30 -5.92
CA ALA A 78 -9.11 -30.83 -6.92
C ALA A 78 -7.77 -31.21 -6.29
N GLU A 79 -7.20 -30.35 -5.45
CA GLU A 79 -5.97 -30.61 -4.73
C GLU A 79 -6.13 -31.78 -3.75
N PHE A 80 -7.24 -31.83 -3.02
CA PHE A 80 -7.56 -32.96 -2.14
C PHE A 80 -7.64 -34.28 -2.92
N LEU A 81 -8.35 -34.32 -4.04
CA LEU A 81 -8.48 -35.53 -4.86
C LEU A 81 -7.14 -35.95 -5.49
N ALA A 82 -6.29 -34.99 -5.89
CA ALA A 82 -4.95 -35.27 -6.40
C ALA A 82 -4.05 -35.89 -5.31
N GLN A 83 -4.21 -35.47 -4.06
CA GLN A 83 -3.48 -36.03 -2.92
C GLN A 83 -4.06 -37.37 -2.42
N ASN A 84 -5.31 -37.69 -2.76
CA ASN A 84 -6.04 -38.88 -2.27
C ASN A 84 -6.66 -39.67 -3.45
N PRO A 85 -5.86 -40.42 -4.23
CA PRO A 85 -6.32 -41.13 -5.43
C PRO A 85 -7.29 -42.28 -5.14
N ASP A 86 -7.25 -42.84 -3.93
CA ASP A 86 -8.20 -43.84 -3.45
C ASP A 86 -9.62 -43.24 -3.31
N VAL A 87 -9.73 -42.00 -2.80
CA VAL A 87 -11.01 -41.29 -2.73
C VAL A 87 -11.57 -41.03 -4.13
N MET A 88 -10.72 -40.62 -5.08
CA MET A 88 -11.13 -40.47 -6.48
C MET A 88 -11.62 -41.79 -7.08
N SER A 89 -10.95 -42.91 -6.76
CA SER A 89 -11.34 -44.24 -7.21
C SER A 89 -12.70 -44.67 -6.64
N LEU A 90 -12.97 -44.34 -5.37
CA LEU A 90 -14.27 -44.62 -4.73
C LEU A 90 -15.41 -43.82 -5.35
N ILE A 91 -15.17 -42.57 -5.76
CA ILE A 91 -16.16 -41.74 -6.45
C ILE A 91 -16.51 -42.32 -7.82
N ASN A 92 -15.49 -42.73 -8.59
CA ASN A 92 -15.67 -43.31 -9.93
C ASN A 92 -16.28 -44.73 -9.94
N ALA A 93 -16.27 -45.41 -8.79
CA ALA A 93 -16.80 -46.76 -8.65
C ALA A 93 -18.32 -46.81 -8.38
N LYS A 94 -18.98 -45.65 -8.27
CA LYS A 94 -20.44 -45.51 -8.18
C LYS A 94 -21.02 -45.01 -9.49
#